data_AF-A0A1F9WWA3-F1
#
_entry.id   AF-A0A1F9WWA3-F1
#
_cell.length_a   1.000
_cell.length_b   1.000
_cell.length_c   1.000
_cell.angle_alpha   90.00
_cell.angle_beta   90.00
_cell.angle_gamma   90.00
#
_symmetry.space_group_name_H-M   'P 1'
#
loop_
_entity.id
_entity.type
_entity.pdbx_description
1 polymer ?
#
loop_
_entity_poly.entity_id
_entity_poly.type
_entity_poly.pdbx_seq_one_letter_code
_entity_poly.pdbx_strand_id
1 'polypeptide(L)'
;MKKLFFIALLAFPALEAGALELLLEENRGESGTIGYVDIDRVFKEYSGTTGAREDFIAEIKRKEEILNSKKTPIFTLKAEIAKLRQEREFALTLPSLLETQRSVEEAAAATAAAAAAQAAAAAQAVQASTAAVQVSTESVQASTAAVQAQAAAPAVVQPAAAVPAVISLPGMGGIDMPGIAKVPVTHFKFSVSTSVPEIDAALSKKESELAAREDELRALQRQTERELLEYESRKSEILLGRIYVALKELAIKEEVSVIIDKRNILFGQKAVDLTGKLLKKLEDSGL
;
A
#
# COMPACT_ATOMS: atom_id res chain seq x y z
N MET A 1 -44.91 89.08 31.55
CA MET A 1 -43.95 88.37 30.65
C MET A 1 -43.82 86.92 31.09
N LYS A 2 -43.21 86.05 30.26
CA LYS A 2 -42.83 84.64 30.58
C LYS A 2 -43.97 83.63 30.88
N LYS A 3 -44.86 83.35 29.91
CA LYS A 3 -45.61 82.05 29.80
C LYS A 3 -45.92 81.68 28.32
N LEU A 4 -44.89 81.73 27.47
CA LEU A 4 -44.90 81.25 26.07
C LEU A 4 -43.50 80.72 25.76
N PHE A 5 -43.33 79.38 25.76
CA PHE A 5 -42.22 78.59 25.18
C PHE A 5 -42.18 77.17 25.81
N PHE A 6 -43.23 76.36 25.66
CA PHE A 6 -43.22 74.95 26.13
C PHE A 6 -44.18 74.01 25.35
N ILE A 7 -44.43 74.31 24.07
CA ILE A 7 -45.30 73.52 23.17
C ILE A 7 -44.54 73.07 21.89
N ALA A 8 -43.27 73.46 21.75
CA ALA A 8 -42.48 73.33 20.52
C ALA A 8 -41.21 72.47 20.69
N LEU A 9 -41.33 71.31 21.34
CA LEU A 9 -40.26 70.30 21.35
C LEU A 9 -40.87 68.89 21.40
N LEU A 10 -40.24 67.95 20.70
CA LEU A 10 -40.65 66.53 20.58
C LEU A 10 -42.01 66.28 19.91
N ALA A 11 -42.35 67.11 18.92
CA ALA A 11 -42.92 66.56 17.69
C ALA A 11 -41.79 65.88 16.90
N PHE A 12 -41.67 64.56 17.05
CA PHE A 12 -40.91 63.69 16.15
C PHE A 12 -41.75 62.42 15.94
N PRO A 13 -41.94 61.95 14.69
CA PRO A 13 -42.65 60.70 14.46
C PRO A 13 -41.88 59.55 15.08
N ALA A 14 -42.58 58.66 15.78
CA ALA A 14 -42.07 57.30 15.95
C ALA A 14 -41.85 56.70 14.56
N LEU A 15 -40.70 56.06 14.34
CA LEU A 15 -40.36 55.48 13.04
C LEU A 15 -41.45 54.52 12.58
N GLU A 16 -41.56 54.35 11.26
CA GLU A 16 -42.37 53.32 10.63
C GLU A 16 -41.95 51.94 11.15
N ALA A 17 -42.64 51.49 12.21
CA ALA A 17 -42.79 50.07 12.48
C ALA A 17 -43.57 49.52 11.29
N GLY A 18 -42.85 49.02 10.29
CA GLY A 18 -43.37 48.38 9.09
C GLY A 18 -44.09 47.09 9.42
N ALA A 19 -45.22 47.19 10.12
CA ALA A 19 -46.25 46.19 10.15
C ALA A 19 -46.63 45.95 8.68
N LEU A 20 -46.25 44.79 8.16
CA LEU A 20 -46.51 44.43 6.78
C LEU A 20 -47.98 44.05 6.68
N GLU A 21 -48.84 45.08 6.58
CA GLU A 21 -50.29 44.94 6.47
C GLU A 21 -50.63 44.24 5.15
N LEU A 22 -50.65 42.91 5.23
CA LEU A 22 -51.27 42.04 4.25
C LEU A 22 -52.75 42.39 4.18
N LEU A 23 -53.11 43.22 3.21
CA LEU A 23 -54.48 43.56 2.84
C LEU A 23 -55.26 42.28 2.51
N LEU A 24 -55.90 41.71 3.53
CA LEU A 24 -56.83 40.57 3.45
C LEU A 24 -58.20 40.97 2.88
N GLU A 25 -58.24 42.08 2.12
CA GLU A 25 -59.45 42.82 1.75
C GLU A 25 -59.75 42.74 0.24
N GLU A 26 -59.48 41.58 -0.38
CA GLU A 26 -60.19 41.21 -1.63
C GLU A 26 -60.28 39.70 -1.89
N ASN A 27 -59.48 38.86 -1.24
CA ASN A 27 -59.42 37.41 -1.55
C ASN A 27 -60.05 36.50 -0.48
N ARG A 28 -61.38 36.55 -0.35
CA ARG A 28 -62.19 35.55 0.39
C ARG A 28 -62.68 34.39 -0.48
N GLY A 29 -62.16 34.24 -1.71
CA GLY A 29 -62.49 33.16 -2.65
C GLY A 29 -61.56 31.94 -2.55
N GLU A 30 -60.25 32.18 -2.44
CA GLU A 30 -59.24 31.12 -2.51
C GLU A 30 -58.53 30.91 -1.16
N SER A 31 -58.88 29.83 -0.46
CA SER A 31 -58.11 29.38 0.70
C SER A 31 -56.80 28.76 0.21
N GLY A 32 -55.71 29.54 0.22
CA GLY A 32 -54.42 29.16 -0.37
C GLY A 32 -53.97 27.74 -0.03
N THR A 33 -53.97 26.86 -1.03
CA THR A 33 -53.75 25.43 -0.85
C THR A 33 -52.30 25.19 -0.43
N ILE A 34 -52.11 24.48 0.69
CA ILE A 34 -50.78 24.04 1.15
C ILE A 34 -50.48 22.68 0.53
N GLY A 35 -49.43 22.62 -0.28
CA GLY A 35 -48.89 21.37 -0.82
C GLY A 35 -47.68 20.90 -0.02
N TYR A 36 -47.35 19.63 -0.15
CA TYR A 36 -46.10 19.09 0.36
C TYR A 36 -45.41 18.18 -0.64
N VAL A 37 -44.09 18.06 -0.49
CA VAL A 37 -43.24 17.17 -1.28
C VAL A 37 -42.32 16.40 -0.34
N ASP A 38 -42.26 15.09 -0.52
CA ASP A 38 -41.25 14.21 0.08
C ASP A 38 -39.97 14.27 -0.78
N ILE A 39 -39.13 15.26 -0.52
CA ILE A 39 -37.90 15.49 -1.32
C ILE A 39 -36.96 14.28 -1.22
N ASP A 40 -36.87 13.63 -0.06
CA ASP A 40 -36.12 12.38 0.12
C ASP A 40 -36.61 11.27 -0.80
N ARG A 41 -37.93 11.12 -0.96
CA ARG A 41 -38.51 10.13 -1.87
C ARG A 41 -38.24 10.50 -3.33
N VAL A 42 -38.35 11.78 -3.71
CA VAL A 42 -37.98 12.25 -5.05
C VAL A 42 -36.53 11.89 -5.39
N PHE A 43 -35.58 12.20 -4.51
CA PHE A 43 -34.15 11.89 -4.72
C PHE A 43 -33.81 10.38 -4.73
N LYS A 44 -34.71 9.51 -4.24
CA LYS A 44 -34.52 8.04 -4.23
C LYS A 44 -35.19 7.34 -5.41
N GLU A 45 -36.36 7.81 -5.83
CA GLU A 45 -37.17 7.19 -6.89
C GLU A 45 -36.90 7.80 -8.27
N TYR A 46 -36.39 9.03 -8.37
CA TYR A 46 -36.05 9.63 -9.66
C TYR A 46 -34.78 9.02 -10.28
N SER A 47 -34.92 8.59 -11.54
CA SER A 47 -33.85 8.01 -12.35
C SER A 47 -32.66 8.95 -12.56
N GLY A 48 -32.89 10.26 -12.72
CA GLY A 48 -31.82 11.24 -12.96
C GLY A 48 -30.86 11.41 -11.77
N THR A 49 -31.36 11.29 -10.53
CA THR A 49 -30.53 11.28 -9.32
C THR A 49 -29.76 9.97 -9.14
N THR A 50 -30.33 8.84 -9.54
CA THR A 50 -29.62 7.55 -9.56
C THR A 50 -28.50 7.54 -10.60
N GLY A 51 -28.79 7.92 -11.85
CA GLY A 51 -27.79 8.00 -12.92
C GLY A 51 -26.66 8.98 -12.62
N ALA A 52 -26.95 10.15 -12.05
CA ALA A 52 -25.91 11.10 -11.64
C ALA A 52 -25.02 10.58 -10.49
N ARG A 53 -25.54 9.69 -9.63
CA ARG A 53 -24.76 8.99 -8.61
C ARG A 53 -23.87 7.91 -9.22
N GLU A 54 -24.35 7.20 -10.24
CA GLU A 54 -23.56 6.21 -11.00
C GLU A 54 -22.43 6.89 -11.80
N ASP A 55 -22.71 8.01 -12.48
CA ASP A 55 -21.72 8.92 -13.09
C ASP A 55 -20.61 9.28 -12.09
N PHE A 56 -20.99 9.73 -10.89
CA PHE A 56 -20.04 10.14 -9.86
C PHE A 56 -19.19 8.98 -9.33
N ILE A 57 -19.80 7.80 -9.13
CA ILE A 57 -19.08 6.57 -8.76
C ILE A 57 -18.11 6.13 -9.87
N ALA A 58 -18.48 6.31 -11.14
CA ALA A 58 -17.61 6.02 -12.28
C ALA A 58 -16.42 7.00 -12.34
N GLU A 59 -16.64 8.29 -12.13
CA GLU A 59 -15.55 9.27 -12.12
C GLU A 59 -14.65 9.13 -10.88
N ILE A 60 -15.18 8.79 -9.70
CA ILE A 60 -14.38 8.39 -8.53
C ILE A 60 -13.45 7.22 -8.88
N LYS A 61 -13.97 6.15 -9.47
CA LYS A 61 -13.15 4.98 -9.88
C LYS A 61 -12.09 5.37 -10.90
N ARG A 62 -12.42 6.22 -11.87
CA ARG A 62 -11.48 6.74 -12.87
C ARG A 62 -10.33 7.53 -12.24
N LYS A 63 -10.65 8.42 -11.29
CA LYS A 63 -9.68 9.22 -10.55
C LYS A 63 -8.84 8.35 -9.61
N GLU A 64 -9.44 7.32 -9.00
CA GLU A 64 -8.73 6.34 -8.18
C GLU A 64 -7.76 5.50 -9.01
N GLU A 65 -8.15 5.04 -10.20
CA GLU A 65 -7.26 4.33 -11.14
C GLU A 65 -6.06 5.19 -11.55
N ILE A 66 -6.27 6.48 -11.85
CA ILE A 66 -5.20 7.45 -12.12
C ILE A 66 -4.27 7.57 -10.91
N LEU A 67 -4.80 7.73 -9.70
CA LEU A 67 -3.99 7.79 -8.48
C LEU A 67 -3.21 6.49 -8.23
N ASN A 68 -3.84 5.33 -8.44
CA ASN A 68 -3.21 4.02 -8.28
C ASN A 68 -2.10 3.80 -9.32
N SER A 69 -2.28 4.26 -10.57
CA SER A 69 -1.22 4.24 -11.59
C SER A 69 0.01 5.05 -11.17
N LYS A 70 -0.16 6.17 -10.45
CA LYS A 70 0.94 6.97 -9.88
C LYS A 70 1.55 6.38 -8.60
N LYS A 71 0.83 5.56 -7.83
CA LYS A 71 1.38 4.85 -6.65
C LYS A 71 2.39 3.77 -7.07
N THR A 72 2.11 3.02 -8.13
CA THR A 72 2.98 1.93 -8.63
C THR A 72 4.46 2.33 -8.80
N PRO A 73 4.83 3.41 -9.53
CA PRO A 73 6.23 3.82 -9.69
C PRO A 73 6.87 4.40 -8.42
N ILE A 74 6.10 4.69 -7.36
CA ILE A 74 6.64 5.02 -6.03
C ILE A 74 6.94 3.74 -5.25
N PHE A 75 6.12 2.70 -5.39
CA PHE A 75 6.42 1.38 -4.81
C PHE A 75 7.65 0.72 -5.46
N THR A 76 7.85 0.86 -6.78
CA THR A 76 9.09 0.35 -7.42
C THR A 76 10.32 1.11 -6.94
N LEU A 77 10.27 2.45 -6.85
CA LEU A 77 11.37 3.24 -6.26
C LEU A 77 11.67 2.85 -4.81
N LYS A 78 10.63 2.57 -3.99
CA LYS A 78 10.83 2.09 -2.61
C LYS A 78 11.52 0.73 -2.56
N ALA A 79 11.19 -0.18 -3.47
CA ALA A 79 11.87 -1.47 -3.60
C ALA A 79 13.32 -1.31 -4.10
N GLU A 80 13.57 -0.42 -5.06
CA GLU A 80 14.93 -0.07 -5.52
C GLU A 80 15.79 0.51 -4.39
N ILE A 81 15.26 1.43 -3.60
CA ILE A 81 15.97 2.04 -2.45
C ILE A 81 16.23 0.99 -1.36
N ALA A 82 15.25 0.11 -1.06
CA ALA A 82 15.46 -0.97 -0.11
C ALA A 82 16.57 -1.93 -0.56
N LYS A 83 16.60 -2.28 -1.86
CA LYS A 83 17.67 -3.09 -2.46
C LYS A 83 19.04 -2.41 -2.40
N LEU A 84 19.12 -1.12 -2.73
CA LEU A 84 20.37 -0.35 -2.64
C LEU A 84 20.87 -0.21 -1.19
N ARG A 85 19.98 -0.08 -0.20
CA ARG A 85 20.35 -0.09 1.22
C ARG A 85 20.86 -1.46 1.68
N GLN A 86 20.24 -2.55 1.22
CA GLN A 86 20.75 -3.91 1.47
C GLN A 86 22.12 -4.14 0.81
N GLU A 87 22.33 -3.65 -0.42
CA GLU A 87 23.62 -3.72 -1.12
C GLU A 87 24.69 -2.88 -0.41
N ARG A 88 24.33 -1.72 0.16
CA ARG A 88 25.19 -0.90 1.03
C ARG A 88 25.62 -1.64 2.30
N GLU A 89 24.66 -2.22 3.02
CA GLU A 89 24.93 -2.97 4.26
C GLU A 89 25.78 -4.21 3.99
N PHE A 90 25.55 -4.90 2.88
CA PHE A 90 26.39 -6.00 2.41
C PHE A 90 27.82 -5.53 2.05
N ALA A 91 27.96 -4.43 1.29
CA ALA A 91 29.26 -3.87 0.95
C ALA A 91 30.07 -3.39 2.16
N LEU A 92 29.41 -2.93 3.23
CA LEU A 92 30.04 -2.55 4.50
C LEU A 92 30.40 -3.74 5.40
N THR A 93 29.73 -4.88 5.27
CA THR A 93 29.97 -6.10 6.08
C THR A 93 30.87 -7.12 5.39
N LEU A 94 30.99 -7.09 4.06
CA LEU A 94 31.91 -7.94 3.30
C LEU A 94 33.38 -7.90 3.79
N PRO A 95 33.99 -6.74 4.10
CA PRO A 95 35.37 -6.69 4.56
C PRO A 95 35.60 -7.48 5.86
N SER A 96 34.73 -7.31 6.87
CA SER A 96 34.88 -8.00 8.16
C SER A 96 34.57 -9.49 8.07
N LEU A 97 33.66 -9.91 7.18
CA LEU A 97 33.43 -11.33 6.88
C LEU A 97 34.65 -11.99 6.23
N LEU A 98 35.30 -11.32 5.28
CA LEU A 98 36.53 -11.83 4.65
C LEU A 98 37.72 -11.88 5.62
N GLU A 99 37.85 -10.89 6.51
CA GLU A 99 38.89 -10.85 7.54
C GLU A 99 38.65 -11.92 8.64
N THR A 100 37.38 -12.21 8.95
CA THR A 100 36.99 -13.34 9.81
C THR A 100 37.31 -14.68 9.17
N GLN A 101 37.03 -14.87 7.88
CA GLN A 101 37.43 -16.10 7.16
C GLN A 101 38.94 -16.28 7.16
N ARG A 102 39.69 -15.23 6.81
CA ARG A 102 41.16 -15.27 6.76
C ARG A 102 41.80 -15.62 8.12
N SER A 103 41.31 -15.04 9.21
CA SER A 103 41.82 -15.33 10.56
C SER A 103 41.45 -16.74 11.04
N VAL A 104 40.32 -17.30 10.62
CA VAL A 104 39.96 -18.72 10.85
C VAL A 104 40.83 -19.66 10.02
N GLU A 105 41.09 -19.35 8.74
CA GLU A 105 42.02 -20.12 7.89
C GLU A 105 43.46 -20.08 8.42
N GLU A 106 43.92 -18.94 8.90
CA GLU A 106 45.25 -18.77 9.49
C GLU A 106 45.39 -19.52 10.83
N ALA A 107 44.34 -19.52 11.67
CA ALA A 107 44.29 -20.34 12.89
C ALA A 107 44.23 -21.85 12.60
N ALA A 108 43.51 -22.27 11.55
CA ALA A 108 43.48 -23.65 11.08
C ALA A 108 44.83 -24.10 10.50
N ALA A 109 45.50 -23.24 9.72
CA ALA A 109 46.84 -23.48 9.22
C ALA A 109 47.88 -23.55 10.36
N ALA A 110 47.79 -22.67 11.35
CA ALA A 110 48.68 -22.67 12.51
C ALA A 110 48.49 -23.93 13.39
N THR A 111 47.26 -24.39 13.60
CA THR A 111 46.99 -25.63 14.35
C THR A 111 47.40 -26.88 13.56
N ALA A 112 47.21 -26.91 12.23
CA ALA A 112 47.73 -27.97 11.37
C ALA A 112 49.27 -28.01 11.37
N ALA A 113 49.94 -26.86 11.31
CA ALA A 113 51.39 -26.75 11.38
C ALA A 113 51.93 -27.18 12.76
N ALA A 114 51.26 -26.82 13.86
CA ALA A 114 51.60 -27.25 15.21
C ALA A 114 51.46 -28.78 15.37
N ALA A 115 50.40 -29.38 14.83
CA ALA A 115 50.21 -30.83 14.83
C ALA A 115 51.31 -31.54 14.02
N ALA A 116 51.68 -31.02 12.84
CA ALA A 116 52.78 -31.55 12.04
C ALA A 116 54.14 -31.44 12.75
N ALA A 117 54.41 -30.32 13.44
CA ALA A 117 55.62 -30.14 14.23
C ALA A 117 55.69 -31.10 15.43
N GLN A 118 54.58 -31.35 16.11
CA GLN A 118 54.50 -32.34 17.20
C GLN A 118 54.71 -33.77 16.68
N ALA A 119 54.15 -34.13 15.52
CA ALA A 119 54.40 -35.42 14.88
C ALA A 119 55.89 -35.61 14.49
N ALA A 120 56.54 -34.56 13.97
CA ALA A 120 57.97 -34.59 13.65
C ALA A 120 58.86 -34.73 14.91
N ALA A 121 58.52 -34.01 15.99
CA ALA A 121 59.23 -34.12 17.27
C ALA A 121 59.07 -35.52 17.90
N ALA A 122 57.88 -36.11 17.83
CA ALA A 122 57.64 -37.48 18.27
C ALA A 122 58.48 -38.51 17.49
N ALA A 123 58.62 -38.34 16.17
CA ALA A 123 59.46 -39.21 15.34
C ALA A 123 60.96 -39.15 15.74
N GLN A 124 61.48 -37.97 16.07
CA GLN A 124 62.86 -37.83 16.56
C GLN A 124 63.06 -38.44 17.96
N ALA A 125 62.07 -38.35 18.85
CA ALA A 125 62.12 -38.96 20.18
C ALA A 125 62.22 -40.50 20.13
N VAL A 126 61.60 -41.14 19.13
CA VAL A 126 61.69 -42.61 18.94
C VAL A 126 63.10 -43.05 18.52
N GLN A 127 63.78 -42.30 17.64
CA GLN A 127 65.15 -42.64 17.21
C GLN A 127 66.19 -42.51 18.33
N ALA A 128 65.94 -41.69 19.35
CA ALA A 128 66.82 -41.59 20.52
C ALA A 128 66.79 -42.83 21.43
N SER A 129 65.74 -43.67 21.33
CA SER A 129 65.51 -44.79 22.24
C SER A 129 66.05 -46.15 21.74
N THR A 130 66.47 -46.25 20.48
CA THR A 130 66.90 -47.51 19.84
C THR A 130 68.40 -47.81 19.96
N ALA A 131 69.08 -47.28 20.99
CA ALA A 131 70.52 -47.46 21.24
C ALA A 131 70.85 -48.42 22.41
N ALA A 132 69.84 -49.01 23.06
CA ALA A 132 70.01 -49.96 24.17
C ALA A 132 69.05 -51.16 24.04
N VAL A 133 69.41 -52.28 24.68
CA VAL A 133 68.65 -53.54 24.71
C VAL A 133 68.56 -54.26 23.35
N GLN A 134 69.72 -54.69 22.84
CA GLN A 134 69.84 -55.99 22.16
C GLN A 134 70.48 -56.99 23.13
N VAL A 135 70.00 -58.25 23.14
CA VAL A 135 70.73 -59.55 23.37
C VAL A 135 69.73 -60.66 23.76
N SER A 136 70.02 -61.89 23.30
CA SER A 136 69.25 -63.16 23.45
C SER A 136 67.94 -63.23 22.63
N THR A 137 67.64 -64.18 21.72
CA THR A 137 67.83 -65.67 21.63
C THR A 137 66.96 -66.45 22.62
N GLU A 138 66.31 -67.59 22.32
CA GLU A 138 66.22 -68.45 21.10
C GLU A 138 64.98 -69.38 21.25
N SER A 139 64.13 -69.73 20.24
CA SER A 139 64.28 -70.88 19.32
C SER A 139 62.92 -71.62 19.06
N VAL A 140 62.92 -72.63 18.15
CA VAL A 140 61.95 -73.76 17.97
C VAL A 140 60.60 -73.57 17.19
N GLN A 141 60.57 -74.16 15.97
CA GLN A 141 59.54 -74.99 15.28
C GLN A 141 58.01 -74.66 15.41
N ALA A 142 57.27 -74.41 14.32
CA ALA A 142 56.64 -75.36 13.36
C ALA A 142 55.42 -76.13 13.95
N SER A 143 54.25 -76.30 13.29
CA SER A 143 53.79 -76.09 11.90
C SER A 143 52.38 -75.41 11.91
N THR A 144 51.40 -75.47 10.98
CA THR A 144 51.11 -76.29 9.77
C THR A 144 50.14 -75.57 8.80
N ALA A 145 49.72 -76.23 7.71
CA ALA A 145 48.96 -75.71 6.58
C ALA A 145 47.44 -75.44 6.80
N ALA A 146 46.88 -74.55 5.96
CA ALA A 146 45.55 -74.69 5.35
C ALA A 146 45.46 -73.88 4.03
N VAL A 147 44.91 -74.46 2.96
CA VAL A 147 44.61 -73.77 1.68
C VAL A 147 43.27 -74.25 1.14
N GLN A 148 42.29 -73.34 1.05
CA GLN A 148 41.03 -73.42 0.28
C GLN A 148 40.42 -72.00 0.30
N ALA A 149 40.03 -71.29 -0.78
CA ALA A 149 39.70 -71.60 -2.19
C ALA A 149 38.24 -72.01 -2.46
N GLN A 150 37.34 -71.01 -2.58
CA GLN A 150 36.03 -71.04 -3.27
C GLN A 150 35.47 -69.59 -3.37
N ALA A 151 34.47 -69.25 -4.20
CA ALA A 151 34.25 -69.49 -5.65
C ALA A 151 33.01 -68.68 -6.15
N ALA A 152 33.01 -68.28 -7.43
CA ALA A 152 31.88 -67.67 -8.18
C ALA A 152 31.37 -66.29 -7.66
N ALA A 153 30.66 -65.45 -8.44
CA ALA A 153 30.19 -65.54 -9.83
C ALA A 153 30.32 -64.16 -10.55
N PRO A 154 30.29 -64.08 -11.89
CA PRO A 154 30.54 -62.84 -12.64
C PRO A 154 29.27 -62.02 -12.97
N ALA A 155 29.42 -60.70 -13.14
CA ALA A 155 28.37 -59.83 -13.70
C ALA A 155 28.95 -58.72 -14.61
N VAL A 156 28.68 -58.87 -15.92
CA VAL A 156 28.56 -57.87 -17.00
C VAL A 156 29.36 -56.55 -16.93
N VAL A 157 30.21 -56.32 -17.94
CA VAL A 157 30.81 -55.02 -18.26
C VAL A 157 30.27 -54.52 -19.60
N GLN A 158 29.72 -53.29 -19.65
CA GLN A 158 29.80 -52.33 -20.78
C GLN A 158 29.17 -50.96 -20.39
N PRO A 159 29.39 -49.84 -21.12
CA PRO A 159 29.95 -48.65 -20.49
C PRO A 159 29.03 -47.41 -20.48
N ALA A 160 29.39 -46.43 -19.64
CA ALA A 160 28.88 -45.07 -19.67
C ALA A 160 30.02 -44.03 -19.55
N ALA A 161 29.82 -42.86 -20.17
CA ALA A 161 30.83 -41.85 -20.43
C ALA A 161 31.59 -41.31 -19.19
N ALA A 162 32.87 -40.98 -19.40
CA ALA A 162 33.61 -40.14 -18.47
C ALA A 162 33.13 -38.68 -18.55
N VAL A 163 32.93 -38.06 -17.38
CA VAL A 163 32.77 -36.62 -17.18
C VAL A 163 33.67 -36.23 -16.01
N PRO A 164 34.36 -35.07 -16.05
CA PRO A 164 35.43 -34.79 -15.09
C PRO A 164 34.85 -34.56 -13.69
N ALA A 165 35.36 -35.33 -12.72
CA ALA A 165 35.09 -35.12 -11.31
C ALA A 165 35.74 -33.80 -10.86
N VAL A 166 34.96 -32.73 -10.83
CA VAL A 166 35.40 -31.44 -10.28
C VAL A 166 35.62 -31.63 -8.77
N ILE A 167 36.86 -31.42 -8.32
CA ILE A 167 37.25 -31.65 -6.93
C ILE A 167 36.51 -30.65 -6.02
N SER A 168 35.48 -31.14 -5.32
CA SER A 168 34.71 -30.36 -4.36
C SER A 168 35.49 -30.20 -3.06
N LEU A 169 36.04 -29.00 -2.82
CA LEU A 169 36.64 -28.65 -1.54
C LEU A 169 35.60 -28.74 -0.41
N PRO A 170 35.87 -29.48 0.68
CA PRO A 170 34.95 -29.57 1.81
C PRO A 170 35.02 -28.28 2.64
N GLY A 171 34.09 -27.35 2.39
CA GLY A 171 33.98 -26.11 3.18
C GLY A 171 32.86 -25.16 2.77
N MET A 172 32.65 -24.93 1.46
CA MET A 172 31.65 -23.95 0.98
C MET A 172 30.20 -24.48 0.98
N GLY A 173 29.77 -25.05 2.11
CA GLY A 173 28.50 -25.78 2.29
C GLY A 173 27.21 -24.93 2.34
N GLY A 174 27.20 -23.73 1.76
CA GLY A 174 26.08 -22.78 1.77
C GLY A 174 25.85 -22.07 3.10
N ILE A 175 25.17 -20.92 3.06
CA ILE A 175 24.70 -20.22 4.26
C ILE A 175 23.45 -20.96 4.77
N ASP A 176 23.47 -21.47 6.00
CA ASP A 176 22.32 -22.14 6.62
C ASP A 176 21.39 -21.11 7.27
N MET A 177 20.14 -21.05 6.79
CA MET A 177 19.06 -20.28 7.41
C MET A 177 18.01 -21.24 8.00
N PRO A 178 17.65 -21.12 9.29
CA PRO A 178 16.72 -22.05 9.91
C PRO A 178 15.33 -21.96 9.25
N GLY A 179 14.90 -23.06 8.64
CA GLY A 179 13.56 -23.21 8.04
C GLY A 179 13.50 -23.15 6.51
N ILE A 180 14.59 -22.87 5.80
CA ILE A 180 14.62 -22.87 4.33
C ILE A 180 15.82 -23.68 3.83
N ALA A 181 15.60 -24.59 2.86
CA ALA A 181 16.66 -25.43 2.31
C ALA A 181 17.75 -24.59 1.60
N LYS A 182 19.00 -25.07 1.68
CA LYS A 182 20.21 -24.37 1.26
C LYS A 182 20.10 -23.75 -0.15
N VAL A 183 20.02 -22.42 -0.20
CA VAL A 183 19.91 -21.66 -1.45
C VAL A 183 21.27 -21.61 -2.16
N PRO A 184 21.38 -22.02 -3.43
CA PRO A 184 22.63 -21.92 -4.18
C PRO A 184 23.04 -20.46 -4.38
N VAL A 185 24.27 -20.12 -3.96
CA VAL A 185 24.86 -18.77 -4.07
C VAL A 185 24.89 -18.27 -5.53
N THR A 186 24.88 -19.20 -6.50
CA THR A 186 24.83 -18.93 -7.95
C THR A 186 23.61 -18.14 -8.43
N HIS A 187 22.51 -18.08 -7.67
CA HIS A 187 21.35 -17.24 -8.01
C HIS A 187 21.53 -15.77 -7.61
N PHE A 188 22.47 -15.46 -6.70
CA PHE A 188 22.79 -14.09 -6.32
C PHE A 188 23.86 -13.49 -7.24
N LYS A 189 23.44 -13.08 -8.45
CA LYS A 189 24.20 -12.11 -9.26
C LYS A 189 24.15 -10.72 -8.61
N PHE A 190 24.85 -10.54 -7.49
CA PHE A 190 25.17 -9.22 -6.98
C PHE A 190 26.06 -8.49 -7.98
N SER A 191 25.68 -7.29 -8.39
CA SER A 191 26.53 -6.37 -9.16
C SER A 191 27.54 -5.71 -8.22
N VAL A 192 28.48 -6.49 -7.67
CA VAL A 192 29.57 -6.01 -6.79
C VAL A 192 30.60 -5.24 -7.62
N SER A 193 30.19 -4.08 -8.13
CA SER A 193 30.94 -3.27 -9.09
C SER A 193 30.72 -1.76 -8.91
N THR A 194 29.81 -1.35 -8.02
CA THR A 194 29.68 0.02 -7.52
C THR A 194 30.36 0.13 -6.15
N SER A 195 31.21 1.14 -5.96
CA SER A 195 31.80 1.41 -4.63
C SER A 195 30.74 1.96 -3.65
N VAL A 196 30.99 1.87 -2.34
CA VAL A 196 30.05 2.40 -1.32
C VAL A 196 29.68 3.88 -1.57
N PRO A 197 30.61 4.78 -1.93
CA PRO A 197 30.26 6.16 -2.34
C PRO A 197 29.32 6.26 -3.55
N GLU A 198 29.41 5.35 -4.53
CA GLU A 198 28.47 5.30 -5.66
C GLU A 198 27.08 4.83 -5.25
N ILE A 199 27.00 3.88 -4.30
CA ILE A 199 25.73 3.42 -3.72
C ILE A 199 25.07 4.57 -2.93
N ASP A 200 25.84 5.33 -2.14
CA ASP A 200 25.32 6.49 -1.40
C ASP A 200 24.91 7.65 -2.32
N ALA A 201 25.62 7.86 -3.44
CA ALA A 201 25.20 8.79 -4.50
C ALA A 201 23.93 8.32 -5.23
N ALA A 202 23.78 7.01 -5.48
CA ALA A 202 22.58 6.45 -6.08
C ALA A 202 21.37 6.53 -5.12
N LEU A 203 21.57 6.26 -3.83
CA LEU A 203 20.56 6.38 -2.78
C LEU A 203 20.03 7.80 -2.66
N SER A 204 20.91 8.79 -2.46
CA SER A 204 20.49 10.20 -2.33
C SER A 204 19.76 10.73 -3.57
N LYS A 205 20.15 10.30 -4.78
CA LYS A 205 19.40 10.59 -6.02
C LYS A 205 18.03 9.90 -6.07
N LYS A 206 17.93 8.64 -5.64
CA LYS A 206 16.66 7.89 -5.62
C LYS A 206 15.71 8.36 -4.52
N GLU A 207 16.23 8.79 -3.38
CA GLU A 207 15.46 9.34 -2.26
C GLU A 207 14.89 10.72 -2.60
N SER A 208 15.64 11.57 -3.32
CA SER A 208 15.12 12.83 -3.86
C SER A 208 14.12 12.63 -5.01
N GLU A 209 14.33 11.65 -5.90
CA GLU A 209 13.33 11.22 -6.91
C GLU A 209 12.02 10.73 -6.25
N LEU A 210 12.13 9.95 -5.16
CA LEU A 210 10.99 9.49 -4.37
C LEU A 210 10.26 10.65 -3.70
N ALA A 211 10.98 11.55 -3.01
CA ALA A 211 10.38 12.69 -2.32
C ALA A 211 9.57 13.59 -3.28
N ALA A 212 10.14 13.91 -4.44
CA ALA A 212 9.46 14.68 -5.48
C ALA A 212 8.16 13.99 -5.94
N ARG A 213 8.20 12.66 -6.20
CA ARG A 213 7.01 11.91 -6.61
C ARG A 213 5.97 11.74 -5.50
N GLU A 214 6.38 11.67 -4.23
CA GLU A 214 5.43 11.67 -3.11
C GLU A 214 4.71 13.01 -2.97
N ASP A 215 5.40 14.14 -3.13
CA ASP A 215 4.78 15.46 -3.07
C ASP A 215 3.93 15.77 -4.31
N GLU A 216 4.34 15.33 -5.51
CA GLU A 216 3.46 15.30 -6.70
C GLU A 216 2.17 14.50 -6.45
N LEU A 217 2.28 13.34 -5.80
CA LEU A 217 1.12 12.49 -5.48
C LEU A 217 0.22 13.15 -4.44
N ARG A 218 0.77 13.76 -3.38
CA ARG A 218 0.02 14.53 -2.38
C ARG A 218 -0.70 15.73 -3.02
N ALA A 219 -0.04 16.43 -3.95
CA ALA A 219 -0.65 17.53 -4.70
C ALA A 219 -1.81 17.03 -5.58
N LEU A 220 -1.61 15.93 -6.33
CA LEU A 220 -2.64 15.33 -7.17
C LEU A 220 -3.82 14.77 -6.36
N GLN A 221 -3.58 14.21 -5.17
CA GLN A 221 -4.65 13.79 -4.26
C GLN A 221 -5.55 14.97 -3.87
N ARG A 222 -4.95 16.05 -3.34
CA ARG A 222 -5.69 17.27 -2.95
C ARG A 222 -6.44 17.91 -4.12
N GLN A 223 -5.84 17.92 -5.31
CA GLN A 223 -6.51 18.38 -6.53
C GLN A 223 -7.69 17.47 -6.91
N THR A 224 -7.50 16.15 -6.85
CA THR A 224 -8.53 15.14 -7.16
C THR A 224 -9.72 15.22 -6.19
N GLU A 225 -9.45 15.31 -4.89
CA GLU A 225 -10.46 15.49 -3.84
C GLU A 225 -11.27 16.76 -4.08
N ARG A 226 -10.60 17.87 -4.41
CA ARG A 226 -11.25 19.14 -4.74
C ARG A 226 -12.08 19.05 -6.02
N GLU A 227 -11.56 18.46 -7.10
CA GLU A 227 -12.28 18.28 -8.36
C GLU A 227 -13.53 17.41 -8.20
N LEU A 228 -13.46 16.36 -7.36
CA LEU A 228 -14.61 15.51 -7.05
C LEU A 228 -15.68 16.26 -6.24
N LEU A 229 -15.29 17.07 -5.26
CA LEU A 229 -16.23 17.91 -4.50
C LEU A 229 -16.88 19.02 -5.37
N GLU A 230 -16.10 19.66 -6.26
CA GLU A 230 -16.65 20.65 -7.21
C GLU A 230 -17.58 19.99 -8.25
N TYR A 231 -17.30 18.74 -8.65
CA TYR A 231 -18.17 17.95 -9.52
C TYR A 231 -19.48 17.53 -8.82
N GLU A 232 -19.39 17.01 -7.59
CA GLU A 232 -20.55 16.62 -6.78
C GLU A 232 -21.48 17.82 -6.56
N SER A 233 -20.91 18.94 -6.07
CA SER A 233 -21.65 20.19 -5.85
C SER A 233 -22.39 20.65 -7.10
N ARG A 234 -21.69 20.73 -8.26
CA ARG A 234 -22.29 21.16 -9.53
C ARG A 234 -23.37 20.20 -10.03
N LYS A 235 -23.18 18.88 -9.91
CA LYS A 235 -24.20 17.88 -10.29
C LYS A 235 -25.43 17.99 -9.39
N SER A 236 -25.25 18.14 -8.08
CA SER A 236 -26.33 18.32 -7.11
C SER A 236 -27.11 19.61 -7.35
N GLU A 237 -26.43 20.73 -7.65
CA GLU A 237 -27.06 22.01 -8.00
C GLU A 237 -27.94 21.89 -9.25
N ILE A 238 -27.44 21.25 -10.32
CA ILE A 238 -28.18 21.04 -11.57
C ILE A 238 -29.44 20.18 -11.33
N LEU A 239 -29.32 19.08 -10.57
CA LEU A 239 -30.44 18.20 -10.23
C LEU A 239 -31.49 18.93 -9.39
N LEU A 240 -31.06 19.66 -8.37
CA LEU A 240 -31.94 20.41 -7.47
C LEU A 240 -32.67 21.54 -8.23
N GLY A 241 -31.96 22.23 -9.13
CA GLY A 241 -32.55 23.23 -10.02
C GLY A 241 -33.64 22.65 -10.94
N ARG A 242 -33.40 21.49 -11.55
CA ARG A 242 -34.41 20.75 -12.35
C ARG A 242 -35.65 20.41 -11.51
N ILE A 243 -35.44 19.89 -10.29
CA ILE A 243 -36.51 19.57 -9.35
C ILE A 243 -37.34 20.83 -9.01
N TYR A 244 -36.68 21.96 -8.70
CA TYR A 244 -37.38 23.22 -8.40
C TYR A 244 -38.19 23.77 -9.58
N VAL A 245 -37.70 23.68 -10.82
CA VAL A 245 -38.45 24.11 -12.01
C VAL A 245 -39.69 23.23 -12.21
N ALA A 246 -39.52 21.90 -12.17
CA ALA A 246 -40.62 20.95 -12.33
C ALA A 246 -41.70 21.14 -11.24
N LEU A 247 -41.27 21.38 -9.99
CA LEU A 247 -42.09 21.64 -8.81
C LEU A 247 -42.82 22.98 -8.90
N LYS A 248 -42.16 24.07 -9.29
CA LYS A 248 -42.79 25.41 -9.46
C LYS A 248 -43.93 25.35 -10.47
N GLU A 249 -43.71 24.73 -11.61
CA GLU A 249 -44.74 24.53 -12.63
C GLU A 249 -45.86 23.57 -12.18
N LEU A 250 -45.61 22.66 -11.23
CA LEU A 250 -46.68 21.84 -10.64
C LEU A 250 -47.50 22.65 -9.62
N ALA A 251 -46.86 23.52 -8.83
CA ALA A 251 -47.56 24.43 -7.94
C ALA A 251 -48.59 25.28 -8.69
N ILE A 252 -48.20 25.79 -9.88
CA ILE A 252 -49.06 26.58 -10.77
C ILE A 252 -50.21 25.72 -11.35
N LYS A 253 -49.96 24.46 -11.74
CA LYS A 253 -50.99 23.56 -12.30
C LYS A 253 -51.99 23.03 -11.28
N GLU A 254 -51.64 23.07 -10.00
CA GLU A 254 -52.41 22.50 -8.89
C GLU A 254 -52.96 23.58 -7.94
N GLU A 255 -52.80 24.86 -8.30
CA GLU A 255 -53.26 26.05 -7.55
C GLU A 255 -52.75 26.05 -6.08
N VAL A 256 -51.52 25.57 -5.90
CA VAL A 256 -50.84 25.45 -4.60
C VAL A 256 -50.02 26.71 -4.32
N SER A 257 -50.47 27.49 -3.33
CA SER A 257 -49.85 28.77 -2.96
C SER A 257 -48.55 28.61 -2.18
N VAL A 258 -48.42 27.54 -1.37
CA VAL A 258 -47.25 27.27 -0.52
C VAL A 258 -46.91 25.78 -0.59
N ILE A 259 -45.63 25.46 -0.84
CA ILE A 259 -45.10 24.09 -0.79
C ILE A 259 -44.12 23.97 0.36
N ILE A 260 -44.26 22.92 1.16
CA ILE A 260 -43.42 22.63 2.33
C ILE A 260 -42.78 21.25 2.16
N ASP A 261 -41.49 21.12 2.51
CA ASP A 261 -40.84 19.80 2.61
C ASP A 261 -41.53 18.98 3.72
N LYS A 262 -41.98 17.77 3.38
CA LYS A 262 -42.62 16.81 4.27
C LYS A 262 -41.84 16.56 5.57
N ARG A 263 -40.50 16.66 5.53
CA ARG A 263 -39.63 16.57 6.72
C ARG A 263 -40.01 17.56 7.84
N ASN A 264 -40.58 18.70 7.49
CA ASN A 264 -40.98 19.76 8.42
C ASN A 264 -42.46 19.67 8.84
N ILE A 265 -43.20 18.66 8.39
CA ILE A 265 -44.65 18.53 8.62
C ILE A 265 -44.92 17.35 9.55
N LEU A 266 -45.31 17.65 10.80
CA LEU A 266 -45.70 16.62 11.77
C LEU A 266 -47.15 16.13 11.59
N PHE A 267 -48.04 17.02 11.12
CA PHE A 267 -49.45 16.70 10.84
C PHE A 267 -50.06 17.71 9.86
N GLY A 268 -51.04 17.27 9.06
CA GLY A 268 -51.81 18.14 8.17
C GLY A 268 -52.99 17.40 7.55
N GLN A 269 -54.22 17.84 7.81
CA GLN A 269 -55.44 17.13 7.39
C GLN A 269 -56.00 17.53 6.02
N LYS A 270 -55.41 18.53 5.34
CA LYS A 270 -55.86 19.04 4.03
C LYS A 270 -54.71 19.44 3.09
N ALA A 271 -53.51 18.90 3.30
CA ALA A 271 -52.35 19.24 2.47
C ALA A 271 -52.25 18.33 1.24
N VAL A 272 -51.95 18.89 0.07
CA VAL A 272 -51.88 18.14 -1.21
C VAL A 272 -50.49 17.49 -1.36
N ASP A 273 -50.44 16.16 -1.49
CA ASP A 273 -49.18 15.47 -1.83
C ASP A 273 -48.85 15.66 -3.32
N LEU A 274 -47.80 16.43 -3.59
CA LEU A 274 -47.29 16.66 -4.94
C LEU A 274 -46.20 15.65 -5.33
N THR A 275 -45.70 14.83 -4.40
CA THR A 275 -44.53 13.94 -4.61
C THR A 275 -44.72 13.01 -5.81
N GLY A 276 -45.85 12.30 -5.87
CA GLY A 276 -46.14 11.37 -6.97
C GLY A 276 -46.41 12.04 -8.32
N LYS A 277 -46.83 13.31 -8.31
CA LYS A 277 -47.00 14.12 -9.53
C LYS A 277 -45.66 14.68 -10.02
N LEU A 278 -44.79 15.06 -9.09
CA LEU A 278 -43.44 15.54 -9.35
C LEU A 278 -42.52 14.44 -9.90
N LEU A 279 -42.57 13.23 -9.35
CA LEU A 279 -41.82 12.07 -9.87
C LEU A 279 -42.15 11.79 -11.34
N LYS A 280 -43.44 11.55 -11.65
CA LYS A 280 -43.90 11.32 -13.04
C LYS A 280 -43.44 12.43 -13.96
N LYS A 281 -43.65 13.69 -13.55
CA LYS A 281 -43.25 14.83 -14.37
C LYS A 281 -41.73 14.91 -14.59
N LEU A 282 -40.90 14.56 -13.61
CA LEU A 282 -39.44 14.53 -13.76
C LEU A 282 -38.99 13.41 -14.72
N GLU A 283 -39.71 12.29 -14.77
CA GLU A 283 -39.51 11.24 -15.77
C GLU A 283 -39.99 11.68 -17.16
N ASP A 284 -41.22 12.20 -17.27
CA ASP A 284 -41.82 12.73 -18.50
C ASP A 284 -40.99 13.89 -19.12
N SER A 285 -40.28 14.67 -18.29
CA SER A 285 -39.44 15.79 -18.77
C SER A 285 -38.13 15.35 -19.42
N GLY A 286 -37.71 14.08 -19.27
CA GLY A 286 -36.79 13.38 -20.17
C GLY A 286 -35.43 14.02 -20.49
N LEU A 287 -34.86 14.83 -19.58
CA LEU A 287 -33.63 15.62 -19.78
C LEU A 287 -32.66 15.48 -18.60
#